data_AF-A0A0F2M4C0-F1
#
_entry.id   AF-A0A0F2M4C0-F1
#
_cell.length_a   1.000
_cell.length_b   1.000
_cell.length_c   1.000
_cell.angle_alpha   90.00
_cell.angle_beta   90.00
_cell.angle_gamma   90.00
#
_symmetry.space_group_name_H-M   'P 1'
#
loop_
_entity.id
_entity.type
_entity.pdbx_description
1 polymer ?
#
loop_
_entity_poly.entity_id
_entity_poly.type
_entity_poly.pdbx_seq_one_letter_code
_entity_poly.pdbx_strand_id
1 'polypeptide(L)'
;MTSQTHLRRRSSLVALLSLVAGAQAVTTYCPSGATNVCYGIGIPESTASKGTGNIYFSISAPTSYQWVALGTGTMMSGSNMFVMYQDGKGNVTISPRAGTFHTPPSQDTSSNAAKLTLLAGSGVSGNTMTANVMCSNCESWGSSGQLSVTSTNAPWIGAWRAGSSLATTNKNAALTVHDNTAQYKLDLTKATINSDSNPFVSSSSGGSGSGTGSGSGSGSGSGSGSGSGSGSGTGGGTGSGNGGGNSGGGSSSNNGATDVSSSAPSAAILTAHAVIMALVMVVLYPLGSALMPLLGKWLLHGAWQGIAYLLMWAGFALGIIAAQQRGLLHVSEARPHTVLGAVVVATMAFQPMLGLLHHRHFTKNQGRGVVGHIHIWLGRILMIMGIVNGGLGLQLAMASKSVMIGYSVAAGVIFLAYVAAKGVGSFVLAPSRDKNVDRSVPVSGNGRRYDGPEPDMAYHPDGDYQQPAPQQQNDWRNKGPAAARNESSTHYSQASSADNNGTSVSPSLPPMRAQQPNAARRPNEDRNGGYRNRMRREEQRYA
;
A
#
# COMPACT_ATOMS: atom_id res chain seq x y z
N MET A 1 -28.44 -87.77 -16.13
CA MET A 1 -29.16 -86.56 -15.70
C MET A 1 -28.99 -86.41 -14.20
N THR A 2 -27.95 -85.71 -13.79
CA THR A 2 -27.54 -85.50 -12.39
C THR A 2 -28.31 -84.33 -11.81
N SER A 3 -29.09 -84.59 -10.75
CA SER A 3 -29.88 -83.59 -10.03
C SER A 3 -29.03 -82.95 -8.93
N GLN A 4 -28.71 -81.67 -9.11
CA GLN A 4 -27.97 -80.84 -8.13
C GLN A 4 -28.95 -80.22 -7.13
N THR A 5 -28.81 -80.58 -5.86
CA THR A 5 -29.50 -80.00 -4.72
C THR A 5 -28.84 -78.69 -4.32
N HIS A 6 -29.49 -77.55 -4.59
CA HIS A 6 -29.04 -76.24 -4.13
C HIS A 6 -29.43 -76.01 -2.66
N LEU A 7 -28.48 -76.20 -1.75
CA LEU A 7 -28.53 -75.70 -0.37
C LEU A 7 -28.28 -74.18 -0.37
N ARG A 8 -29.32 -73.37 -0.12
CA ARG A 8 -29.16 -71.92 0.14
C ARG A 8 -28.69 -71.70 1.58
N ARG A 9 -27.38 -71.48 1.79
CA ARG A 9 -26.85 -70.89 3.02
C ARG A 9 -27.30 -69.42 3.10
N ARG A 10 -28.19 -69.11 4.04
CA ARG A 10 -28.46 -67.73 4.47
C ARG A 10 -27.34 -67.31 5.42
N SER A 11 -26.37 -66.55 4.94
CA SER A 11 -25.39 -65.87 5.79
C SER A 11 -26.02 -64.60 6.34
N SER A 12 -26.46 -64.64 7.59
CA SER A 12 -26.84 -63.44 8.34
C SER A 12 -25.57 -62.65 8.68
N LEU A 13 -25.31 -61.59 7.93
CA LEU A 13 -24.32 -60.56 8.28
C LEU A 13 -24.93 -59.67 9.36
N VAL A 14 -24.59 -59.93 10.63
CA VAL A 14 -24.81 -58.98 11.72
C VAL A 14 -23.74 -57.90 11.58
N ALA A 15 -24.12 -56.74 11.05
CA ALA A 15 -23.29 -55.55 11.09
C ALA A 15 -23.23 -55.04 12.54
N LEU A 16 -22.13 -55.31 13.22
CA LEU A 16 -21.76 -54.63 14.46
C LEU A 16 -21.49 -53.16 14.10
N LEU A 17 -22.51 -52.33 14.24
CA LEU A 17 -22.39 -50.88 14.20
C LEU A 17 -21.65 -50.45 15.47
N SER A 18 -20.33 -50.38 15.41
CA SER A 18 -19.52 -49.77 16.45
C SER A 18 -19.90 -48.30 16.54
N LEU A 19 -20.74 -47.94 17.52
CA LEU A 19 -20.91 -46.56 17.97
C LEU A 19 -19.56 -46.11 18.51
N VAL A 20 -18.74 -45.49 17.64
CA VAL A 20 -17.65 -44.65 18.10
C VAL A 20 -18.33 -43.45 18.75
N ALA A 21 -18.49 -43.51 20.08
CA ALA A 21 -18.73 -42.31 20.87
C ALA A 21 -17.51 -41.42 20.68
N GLY A 22 -17.56 -40.53 19.68
CA GLY A 22 -16.56 -39.49 19.51
C GLY A 22 -16.51 -38.69 20.81
N ALA A 23 -15.31 -38.50 21.37
CA ALA A 23 -15.12 -37.62 22.49
C ALA A 23 -15.65 -36.22 22.12
N GLN A 24 -16.76 -35.82 22.74
CA GLN A 24 -17.41 -34.53 22.51
C GLN A 24 -16.75 -33.48 23.39
N ALA A 25 -16.10 -32.50 22.76
CA ALA A 25 -15.38 -31.47 23.47
C ALA A 25 -15.36 -30.18 22.65
N VAL A 26 -15.28 -29.06 23.37
CA VAL A 26 -14.96 -27.76 22.79
C VAL A 26 -13.65 -27.86 22.01
N THR A 27 -13.65 -27.46 20.75
CA THR A 27 -12.41 -27.31 19.97
C THR A 27 -11.68 -26.07 20.43
N THR A 28 -10.42 -26.21 20.81
CA THR A 28 -9.57 -25.10 21.26
C THR A 28 -8.47 -24.80 20.26
N TYR A 29 -8.16 -23.51 20.08
CA TYR A 29 -7.05 -23.02 19.27
C TYR A 29 -6.33 -21.89 20.00
N CYS A 30 -5.01 -22.00 20.13
CA CYS A 30 -4.16 -20.96 20.71
C CYS A 30 -3.11 -20.54 19.66
N PRO A 31 -3.19 -19.32 19.09
CA PRO A 31 -2.26 -18.89 18.05
C PRO A 31 -0.83 -18.74 18.59
N SER A 32 0.16 -19.24 17.85
CA SER A 32 1.58 -19.14 18.21
C SER A 32 2.12 -17.71 18.26
N GLY A 33 1.48 -16.78 17.54
CA GLY A 33 1.82 -15.36 17.53
C GLY A 33 1.36 -14.57 18.76
N ALA A 34 0.66 -15.22 19.70
CA ALA A 34 0.15 -14.62 20.92
C ALA A 34 0.62 -15.41 22.16
N THR A 35 0.90 -14.72 23.26
CA THR A 35 1.27 -15.37 24.50
C THR A 35 0.01 -15.65 25.32
N ASN A 36 -0.34 -16.93 25.47
CA ASN A 36 -1.48 -17.41 26.27
C ASN A 36 -2.85 -16.85 25.85
N VAL A 37 -3.02 -16.45 24.58
CA VAL A 37 -4.34 -16.21 24.01
C VAL A 37 -4.88 -17.52 23.46
N CYS A 38 -6.11 -17.87 23.82
CA CYS A 38 -6.78 -19.08 23.36
C CYS A 38 -8.25 -18.83 23.07
N TYR A 39 -8.75 -19.51 22.06
CA TYR A 39 -10.15 -19.51 21.64
C TYR A 39 -10.71 -20.92 21.77
N GLY A 40 -11.93 -21.05 22.31
CA GLY A 40 -12.66 -22.32 22.37
C GLY A 40 -13.99 -22.21 21.63
N ILE A 41 -14.37 -23.20 20.82
CA ILE A 41 -15.64 -23.22 20.06
C ILE A 41 -16.44 -24.48 20.40
N GLY A 42 -17.75 -24.33 20.61
CA GLY A 42 -18.70 -25.41 20.83
C GLY A 42 -19.96 -25.22 19.98
N ILE A 43 -20.39 -26.26 19.28
CA ILE A 43 -21.58 -26.31 18.44
C ILE A 43 -22.54 -27.35 19.02
N PRO A 44 -23.72 -26.98 19.54
CA PRO A 44 -24.70 -27.96 19.99
C PRO A 44 -25.06 -28.95 18.89
N GLU A 45 -25.29 -30.23 19.25
CA GLU A 45 -25.78 -31.24 18.30
C GLU A 45 -27.05 -30.80 17.55
N SER A 46 -27.95 -30.09 18.24
CA SER A 46 -29.16 -29.51 17.66
C SER A 46 -28.84 -28.49 16.55
N THR A 47 -27.79 -27.68 16.74
CA THR A 47 -27.30 -26.69 15.79
C THR A 47 -26.55 -27.37 14.63
N ALA A 48 -25.69 -28.33 14.92
CA ALA A 48 -24.95 -29.10 13.92
C ALA A 48 -25.89 -29.88 12.99
N SER A 49 -26.96 -30.46 13.54
CA SER A 49 -27.96 -31.24 12.78
C SER A 49 -28.85 -30.35 11.90
N LYS A 50 -29.19 -29.14 12.37
CA LYS A 50 -30.07 -28.20 11.65
C LYS A 50 -29.32 -27.26 10.70
N GLY A 51 -28.02 -27.06 10.91
CA GLY A 51 -27.21 -26.06 10.21
C GLY A 51 -27.42 -24.61 10.68
N THR A 52 -28.21 -24.40 11.73
CA THR A 52 -28.55 -23.07 12.31
C THR A 52 -28.89 -23.25 13.78
N GLY A 53 -28.59 -22.23 14.60
CA GLY A 53 -28.82 -22.25 16.04
C GLY A 53 -27.70 -21.60 16.83
N ASN A 54 -27.71 -21.81 18.14
CA ASN A 54 -26.73 -21.22 19.04
C ASN A 54 -25.33 -21.76 18.78
N ILE A 55 -24.34 -20.87 18.85
CA ILE A 55 -22.91 -21.17 18.84
C ILE A 55 -22.31 -20.68 20.15
N TYR A 56 -21.45 -21.49 20.75
CA TYR A 56 -20.73 -21.15 21.97
C TYR A 56 -19.26 -20.90 21.64
N PHE A 57 -18.71 -19.80 22.15
CA PHE A 57 -17.28 -19.55 22.06
C PHE A 57 -16.70 -18.97 23.35
N SER A 58 -15.43 -19.23 23.59
CA SER A 58 -14.66 -18.67 24.69
C SER A 58 -13.45 -17.93 24.13
N ILE A 59 -13.16 -16.75 24.69
CA ILE A 59 -11.92 -16.01 24.46
C ILE A 59 -11.22 -15.91 25.80
N SER A 60 -9.97 -16.39 25.90
CA SER A 60 -9.15 -16.32 27.10
C SER A 60 -7.81 -15.68 26.80
N ALA A 61 -7.38 -14.74 27.63
CA ALA A 61 -6.11 -14.03 27.45
C ALA A 61 -5.59 -13.42 28.77
N PRO A 62 -4.27 -13.19 28.88
CA PRO A 62 -3.71 -12.43 29.98
C PRO A 62 -4.27 -10.99 30.07
N THR A 63 -4.35 -10.44 31.28
CA THR A 63 -4.75 -9.04 31.53
C THR A 63 -3.71 -8.01 31.06
N SER A 64 -2.54 -8.46 30.59
CA SER A 64 -1.55 -7.62 29.89
C SER A 64 -1.97 -7.27 28.45
N TYR A 65 -3.04 -7.87 27.94
CA TYR A 65 -3.65 -7.47 26.67
C TYR A 65 -4.70 -6.39 26.92
N GLN A 66 -4.55 -5.26 26.21
CA GLN A 66 -5.54 -4.19 26.22
C GLN A 66 -6.88 -4.67 25.66
N TRP A 67 -6.83 -5.45 24.58
CA TRP A 67 -7.99 -6.09 23.97
C TRP A 67 -7.58 -7.33 23.16
N VAL A 68 -8.51 -8.28 23.03
CA VAL A 68 -8.37 -9.49 22.21
C VAL A 68 -9.65 -9.71 21.42
N ALA A 69 -9.53 -10.11 20.15
CA ALA A 69 -10.65 -10.30 19.25
C ALA A 69 -10.62 -11.66 18.58
N LEU A 70 -11.82 -12.23 18.41
CA LEU A 70 -12.12 -13.39 17.60
C LEU A 70 -13.04 -12.96 16.47
N GLY A 71 -12.95 -13.55 15.28
CA GLY A 71 -13.91 -13.30 14.21
C GLY A 71 -14.09 -14.48 13.26
N THR A 72 -15.24 -14.52 12.60
CA THR A 72 -15.56 -15.51 11.56
C THR A 72 -15.34 -14.91 10.18
N GLY A 73 -14.67 -15.63 9.30
CA GLY A 73 -14.26 -15.16 7.98
C GLY A 73 -12.77 -15.33 7.73
N THR A 74 -12.30 -14.89 6.56
CA THR A 74 -10.90 -15.03 6.13
C THR A 74 -10.05 -13.79 6.39
N MET A 75 -10.69 -12.64 6.68
CA MET A 75 -10.02 -11.36 6.92
C MET A 75 -10.93 -10.43 7.71
N MET A 76 -10.39 -9.31 8.18
CA MET A 76 -11.16 -8.27 8.87
C MET A 76 -12.37 -7.81 8.06
N SER A 77 -12.21 -7.52 6.76
CA SER A 77 -13.34 -7.09 5.92
C SER A 77 -14.36 -8.20 5.68
N GLY A 78 -15.63 -7.88 5.96
CA GLY A 78 -16.75 -8.81 5.84
C GLY A 78 -16.85 -9.82 6.98
N SER A 79 -15.94 -9.82 7.96
CA SER A 79 -16.03 -10.72 9.12
C SER A 79 -17.06 -10.27 10.13
N ASN A 80 -17.59 -11.22 10.89
CA ASN A 80 -18.29 -10.94 12.13
C ASN A 80 -17.28 -11.03 13.28
N MET A 81 -17.05 -9.93 14.00
CA MET A 81 -16.00 -9.86 15.01
C MET A 81 -16.55 -9.70 16.41
N PHE A 82 -15.84 -10.29 17.36
CA PHE A 82 -16.15 -10.30 18.78
C PHE A 82 -14.91 -9.80 19.53
N VAL A 83 -14.99 -8.58 20.06
CA VAL A 83 -13.85 -7.96 20.75
C VAL A 83 -14.08 -7.98 22.26
N MET A 84 -13.13 -8.57 22.98
CA MET A 84 -13.08 -8.66 24.44
C MET A 84 -12.05 -7.67 25.01
N TYR A 85 -12.43 -6.97 26.08
CA TYR A 85 -11.53 -6.20 26.95
C TYR A 85 -12.10 -6.13 28.35
N GLN A 86 -11.27 -5.81 29.34
CA GLN A 86 -11.71 -5.69 30.74
C GLN A 86 -12.66 -4.50 30.91
N ASP A 87 -13.67 -4.66 31.77
CA ASP A 87 -14.68 -3.62 32.04
C ASP A 87 -14.27 -2.62 33.15
N GLY A 88 -13.17 -2.90 33.84
CA GLY A 88 -12.66 -2.11 34.96
C GLY A 88 -13.23 -2.48 36.33
N LYS A 89 -14.14 -3.45 36.40
CA LYS A 89 -14.85 -3.89 37.62
C LYS A 89 -14.67 -5.38 37.92
N GLY A 90 -13.62 -5.99 37.36
CA GLY A 90 -13.35 -7.42 37.52
C GLY A 90 -14.11 -8.32 36.55
N ASN A 91 -14.81 -7.74 35.56
CA ASN A 91 -15.47 -8.47 34.49
C ASN A 91 -14.91 -8.08 33.11
N VAL A 92 -15.52 -8.56 32.04
CA VAL A 92 -15.16 -8.28 30.65
C VAL A 92 -16.34 -7.68 29.88
N THR A 93 -16.01 -6.81 28.95
CA THR A 93 -16.92 -6.32 27.91
C THR A 93 -16.69 -7.13 26.66
N ILE A 94 -17.77 -7.68 26.08
CA ILE A 94 -17.77 -8.29 24.75
C ILE A 94 -18.57 -7.41 23.78
N SER A 95 -17.93 -7.02 22.68
CA SER A 95 -18.52 -6.18 21.64
C SER A 95 -18.66 -6.94 20.33
N PRO A 96 -19.88 -7.06 19.76
CA PRO A 96 -20.03 -7.42 18.37
C PRO A 96 -19.59 -6.23 17.50
N ARG A 97 -18.75 -6.48 16.50
CA ARG A 97 -18.28 -5.47 15.56
C ARG A 97 -18.36 -6.01 14.15
N ALA A 98 -18.82 -5.16 13.23
CA ALA A 98 -18.81 -5.48 11.82
C ALA A 98 -17.38 -5.28 11.31
N GLY A 99 -16.84 -6.36 10.74
CA GLY A 99 -15.59 -6.32 10.03
C GLY A 99 -15.70 -5.42 8.81
N THR A 100 -15.23 -4.18 8.95
CA THR A 100 -15.05 -3.28 7.81
C THR A 100 -13.68 -3.53 7.16
N PHE A 101 -13.23 -2.63 6.30
CA PHE A 101 -11.85 -2.59 5.84
C PHE A 101 -10.85 -2.46 7.00
N HIS A 102 -9.61 -2.10 6.68
CA HIS A 102 -8.56 -1.85 7.66
C HIS A 102 -8.86 -0.70 8.64
N THR A 103 -10.04 -0.08 8.62
CA THR A 103 -10.48 0.95 9.58
C THR A 103 -10.84 0.37 10.95
N PRO A 104 -10.60 1.10 12.06
CA PRO A 104 -11.03 0.67 13.39
C PRO A 104 -12.54 0.34 13.35
N PRO A 105 -12.93 -0.90 13.64
CA PRO A 105 -14.31 -1.32 13.48
C PRO A 105 -15.11 -0.74 14.64
N SER A 106 -16.32 -0.26 14.36
CA SER A 106 -17.26 0.20 15.40
C SER A 106 -18.14 -0.95 15.86
N GLN A 107 -18.83 -0.76 16.98
CA GLN A 107 -19.88 -1.67 17.42
C GLN A 107 -20.92 -1.82 16.31
N ASP A 108 -21.29 -3.07 15.98
CA ASP A 108 -22.41 -3.33 15.08
C ASP A 108 -23.72 -3.14 15.83
N THR A 109 -24.55 -2.22 15.35
CA THR A 109 -25.88 -1.92 15.87
C THR A 109 -26.98 -2.19 14.84
N SER A 110 -26.65 -2.84 13.72
CA SER A 110 -27.61 -3.21 12.69
C SER A 110 -28.58 -4.28 13.20
N SER A 111 -29.70 -4.48 12.48
CA SER A 111 -30.67 -5.53 12.79
C SER A 111 -30.08 -6.95 12.72
N ASN A 112 -28.97 -7.11 11.99
CA ASN A 112 -28.27 -8.37 11.78
C ASN A 112 -27.02 -8.52 12.66
N ALA A 113 -26.79 -7.57 13.57
CA ALA A 113 -25.67 -7.63 14.50
C ALA A 113 -25.68 -8.93 15.32
N ALA A 114 -24.50 -9.42 15.67
CA ALA A 114 -24.37 -10.63 16.47
C ALA A 114 -24.99 -10.44 17.87
N LYS A 115 -25.92 -11.32 18.22
CA LYS A 115 -26.64 -11.36 19.48
C LYS A 115 -25.85 -12.17 20.50
N LEU A 116 -24.94 -11.47 21.17
CA LEU A 116 -24.02 -12.05 22.16
C LEU A 116 -24.62 -12.02 23.57
N THR A 117 -24.57 -13.16 24.25
CA THR A 117 -24.86 -13.27 25.68
C THR A 117 -23.60 -13.72 26.41
N LEU A 118 -23.11 -12.92 27.35
CA LEU A 118 -21.98 -13.28 28.20
C LEU A 118 -22.45 -14.29 29.25
N LEU A 119 -21.76 -15.42 29.34
CA LEU A 119 -22.15 -16.58 30.15
C LEU A 119 -21.33 -16.66 31.45
N ALA A 120 -21.80 -17.52 32.36
CA ALA A 120 -21.08 -17.85 33.58
C ALA A 120 -19.64 -18.35 33.29
N GLY A 121 -18.74 -18.07 34.24
CA GLY A 121 -17.30 -18.29 34.08
C GLY A 121 -16.56 -17.17 33.33
N SER A 122 -17.28 -16.17 32.81
CA SER A 122 -16.66 -14.95 32.27
C SER A 122 -16.20 -14.01 33.39
N GLY A 123 -15.14 -13.26 33.12
CA GLY A 123 -14.64 -12.21 34.00
C GLY A 123 -13.12 -12.17 34.06
N VAL A 124 -12.59 -11.46 35.06
CA VAL A 124 -11.15 -11.39 35.32
C VAL A 124 -10.84 -12.19 36.58
N SER A 125 -9.97 -13.19 36.46
CA SER A 125 -9.49 -14.02 37.57
C SER A 125 -7.97 -14.11 37.54
N GLY A 126 -7.33 -13.64 38.61
CA GLY A 126 -5.88 -13.48 38.66
C GLY A 126 -5.38 -12.62 37.50
N ASN A 127 -4.48 -13.18 36.69
CA ASN A 127 -3.89 -12.49 35.53
C ASN A 127 -4.58 -12.85 34.21
N THR A 128 -5.77 -13.46 34.25
CA THR A 128 -6.48 -13.92 33.06
C THR A 128 -7.86 -13.26 32.97
N MET A 129 -8.21 -12.78 31.77
CA MET A 129 -9.57 -12.37 31.42
C MET A 129 -10.18 -13.41 30.47
N THR A 130 -11.45 -13.75 30.71
CA THR A 130 -12.18 -14.76 29.95
C THR A 130 -13.57 -14.27 29.60
N ALA A 131 -13.98 -14.43 28.35
CA ALA A 131 -15.36 -14.24 27.90
C ALA A 131 -15.90 -15.56 27.35
N ASN A 132 -16.82 -16.18 28.08
CA ASN A 132 -17.63 -17.29 27.61
C ASN A 132 -18.92 -16.72 27.02
N VAL A 133 -19.23 -17.04 25.77
CA VAL A 133 -20.27 -16.35 25.00
C VAL A 133 -21.17 -17.35 24.29
N MET A 134 -22.47 -17.13 24.38
CA MET A 134 -23.45 -17.72 23.48
C MET A 134 -23.81 -16.68 22.42
N CYS A 135 -23.79 -17.08 21.15
CA CYS A 135 -24.31 -16.29 20.07
C CYS A 135 -25.48 -16.99 19.37
N SER A 136 -26.64 -16.34 19.32
CA SER A 136 -27.87 -16.94 18.83
C SER A 136 -28.14 -16.72 17.32
N ASN A 137 -27.27 -15.98 16.62
CA ASN A 137 -27.39 -15.68 15.19
C ASN A 137 -26.02 -15.51 14.50
N CYS A 138 -24.97 -16.16 14.98
CA CYS A 138 -23.62 -15.97 14.42
C CYS A 138 -23.33 -16.80 13.16
N GLU A 139 -24.27 -17.64 12.74
CA GLU A 139 -24.20 -18.36 11.46
C GLU A 139 -24.35 -17.41 10.26
N SER A 140 -24.94 -16.23 10.42
CA SER A 140 -25.13 -15.24 9.36
C SER A 140 -25.20 -13.82 9.92
N TRP A 141 -24.56 -12.86 9.27
CA TRP A 141 -24.60 -11.44 9.66
C TRP A 141 -25.06 -10.55 8.49
N GLY A 142 -26.16 -10.96 7.87
CA GLY A 142 -26.75 -10.28 6.71
C GLY A 142 -26.05 -10.62 5.40
N SER A 143 -25.97 -9.67 4.47
CA SER A 143 -25.30 -9.87 3.17
C SER A 143 -23.77 -9.90 3.25
N SER A 144 -23.20 -9.61 4.42
CA SER A 144 -21.76 -9.49 4.62
C SER A 144 -21.05 -10.84 4.77
N GLY A 145 -21.76 -11.89 5.20
CA GLY A 145 -21.17 -13.22 5.30
C GLY A 145 -22.00 -14.26 6.05
N GLN A 146 -21.54 -15.49 5.97
CA GLN A 146 -22.13 -16.66 6.60
C GLN A 146 -21.02 -17.56 7.17
N LEU A 147 -21.30 -18.21 8.30
CA LEU A 147 -20.52 -19.30 8.87
C LEU A 147 -21.32 -20.59 8.74
N SER A 148 -20.84 -21.53 7.92
CA SER A 148 -21.41 -22.88 7.90
C SER A 148 -20.95 -23.66 9.14
N VAL A 149 -21.87 -23.92 10.06
CA VAL A 149 -21.62 -24.62 11.34
C VAL A 149 -21.27 -26.10 11.18
N THR A 150 -21.44 -26.65 9.98
CA THR A 150 -21.11 -28.05 9.63
C THR A 150 -19.81 -28.16 8.81
N SER A 151 -19.11 -27.04 8.60
CA SER A 151 -17.89 -27.02 7.79
C SER A 151 -16.71 -27.68 8.51
N THR A 152 -15.96 -28.49 7.77
CA THR A 152 -14.67 -29.05 8.21
C THR A 152 -13.50 -28.06 8.04
N ASN A 153 -13.76 -26.89 7.44
CA ASN A 153 -12.76 -25.88 7.07
C ASN A 153 -13.31 -24.45 7.30
N ALA A 154 -14.06 -24.24 8.38
CA ALA A 154 -14.63 -22.94 8.70
C ALA A 154 -13.53 -21.90 8.92
N PRO A 155 -13.51 -20.76 8.22
CA PRO A 155 -12.45 -19.76 8.37
C PRO A 155 -12.69 -18.89 9.61
N TRP A 156 -11.64 -18.71 10.39
CA TRP A 156 -11.61 -17.87 11.58
C TRP A 156 -10.39 -16.97 11.58
N ILE A 157 -10.54 -15.82 12.23
CA ILE A 157 -9.46 -14.86 12.46
C ILE A 157 -9.37 -14.52 13.94
N GLY A 158 -8.15 -14.20 14.37
CA GLY A 158 -7.87 -13.65 15.70
C GLY A 158 -7.01 -12.41 15.60
N ALA A 159 -7.15 -11.49 16.54
CA ALA A 159 -6.31 -10.30 16.63
C ALA A 159 -6.16 -9.87 18.09
N TRP A 160 -5.03 -9.28 18.45
CA TRP A 160 -4.79 -8.87 19.84
C TRP A 160 -3.86 -7.67 19.90
N ARG A 161 -3.97 -6.95 21.02
CA ARG A 161 -3.11 -5.81 21.33
C ARG A 161 -2.66 -5.85 22.78
N ALA A 162 -1.35 -5.86 23.00
CA ALA A 162 -0.76 -5.69 24.32
C ALA A 162 -0.91 -4.23 24.79
N GLY A 163 -1.08 -4.04 26.09
CA GLY A 163 -1.14 -2.69 26.67
C GLY A 163 -2.00 -2.61 27.92
N SER A 164 -2.13 -1.39 28.43
CA SER A 164 -2.98 -1.12 29.60
C SER A 164 -4.45 -1.37 29.29
N SER A 165 -5.15 -1.89 30.29
CA SER A 165 -6.60 -2.12 30.27
C SER A 165 -7.39 -0.91 29.75
N LEU A 166 -8.42 -1.17 28.93
CA LEU A 166 -9.40 -0.13 28.57
C LEU A 166 -10.37 0.20 29.71
N ALA A 167 -10.55 -0.73 30.66
CA ALA A 167 -11.39 -0.59 31.85
C ALA A 167 -12.75 0.09 31.57
N THR A 168 -13.50 -0.44 30.59
CA THR A 168 -14.75 0.18 30.14
C THR A 168 -15.83 -0.82 29.73
N THR A 169 -17.07 -0.48 30.04
CA THR A 169 -18.28 -1.20 29.59
C THR A 169 -18.80 -0.74 28.22
N ASN A 170 -18.20 0.31 27.64
CA ASN A 170 -18.63 0.86 26.37
C ASN A 170 -18.23 -0.09 25.23
N LYS A 171 -19.19 -0.85 24.69
CA LYS A 171 -18.99 -1.76 23.56
C LYS A 171 -18.36 -1.08 22.34
N ASN A 172 -18.61 0.22 22.13
CA ASN A 172 -18.02 1.00 21.05
C ASN A 172 -16.72 1.74 21.42
N ALA A 173 -15.97 1.26 22.42
CA ALA A 173 -14.67 1.85 22.79
C ALA A 173 -13.72 1.93 21.59
N ALA A 174 -12.97 3.02 21.47
CA ALA A 174 -11.97 3.19 20.43
C ALA A 174 -10.84 2.18 20.61
N LEU A 175 -10.49 1.47 19.52
CA LEU A 175 -9.42 0.49 19.53
C LEU A 175 -8.25 0.99 18.70
N THR A 176 -7.05 0.90 19.27
CA THR A 176 -5.82 0.99 18.47
C THR A 176 -5.62 -0.33 17.71
N VAL A 177 -4.96 -0.28 16.56
CA VAL A 177 -4.65 -1.45 15.72
C VAL A 177 -3.94 -2.55 16.51
N HIS A 178 -4.24 -3.81 16.19
CA HIS A 178 -3.60 -4.99 16.79
C HIS A 178 -2.10 -5.04 16.52
N ASP A 179 -1.37 -5.67 17.43
CA ASP A 179 0.07 -5.93 17.26
C ASP A 179 0.31 -7.11 16.32
N ASN A 180 -0.57 -8.12 16.37
CA ASN A 180 -0.49 -9.30 15.53
C ASN A 180 -1.88 -9.93 15.33
N THR A 181 -1.96 -10.88 14.39
CA THR A 181 -3.19 -11.54 13.97
C THR A 181 -2.97 -13.03 13.76
N ALA A 182 -4.05 -13.80 13.75
CA ALA A 182 -4.09 -15.19 13.32
C ALA A 182 -5.16 -15.38 12.24
N GLN A 183 -4.89 -16.25 11.27
CA GLN A 183 -5.88 -16.80 10.35
C GLN A 183 -5.79 -18.31 10.41
N TYR A 184 -6.90 -18.97 10.67
CA TYR A 184 -6.94 -20.41 10.86
C TYR A 184 -8.28 -20.96 10.39
N LYS A 185 -8.32 -22.27 10.19
CA LYS A 185 -9.54 -22.99 9.85
C LYS A 185 -9.87 -23.96 10.97
N LEU A 186 -11.14 -24.02 11.33
CA LEU A 186 -11.67 -24.98 12.29
C LEU A 186 -12.53 -26.02 11.57
N ASP A 187 -12.33 -27.27 11.95
CA ASP A 187 -13.23 -28.38 11.68
C ASP A 187 -14.34 -28.37 12.73
N LEU A 188 -15.45 -27.68 12.42
CA LEU A 188 -16.55 -27.49 13.35
C LEU A 188 -17.31 -28.79 13.64
N THR A 189 -17.14 -29.83 12.82
CA THR A 189 -17.71 -31.16 13.10
C THR A 189 -17.09 -31.78 14.36
N LYS A 190 -15.85 -31.40 14.69
CA LYS A 190 -15.13 -31.81 15.90
C LYS A 190 -15.41 -30.92 17.12
N ALA A 191 -16.12 -29.82 16.93
CA ALA A 191 -16.51 -28.89 17.98
C ALA A 191 -17.92 -29.19 18.53
N THR A 192 -18.48 -30.36 18.23
CA THR A 192 -19.87 -30.68 18.61
C THR A 192 -19.98 -30.96 20.12
N ILE A 193 -20.98 -30.37 20.77
CA ILE A 193 -21.28 -30.54 22.21
C ILE A 193 -22.68 -31.15 22.42
N ASN A 194 -22.81 -31.95 23.48
CA ASN A 194 -24.00 -32.76 23.80
C ASN A 194 -25.30 -31.97 24.00
N SER A 195 -25.22 -30.69 24.35
CA SER A 195 -26.39 -29.90 24.72
C SER A 195 -26.25 -28.45 24.31
N ASP A 196 -27.37 -27.80 24.02
CA ASP A 196 -27.44 -26.35 23.85
C ASP A 196 -27.38 -25.65 25.21
N SER A 197 -26.18 -25.64 25.80
CA SER A 197 -25.89 -25.07 27.12
C SER A 197 -24.41 -24.69 27.23
N ASN A 198 -24.09 -23.81 28.18
CA ASN A 198 -22.72 -23.31 28.38
C ASN A 198 -21.71 -24.46 28.60
N PRO A 199 -20.79 -24.73 27.64
CA PRO A 199 -19.84 -25.84 27.75
C PRO A 199 -18.56 -25.47 28.53
N PHE A 200 -18.40 -24.20 28.92
CA PHE A 200 -17.16 -23.67 29.50
C PHE A 200 -17.14 -23.69 31.03
N VAL A 201 -18.22 -24.13 31.65
CA VAL A 201 -18.30 -24.39 33.08
C VAL A 201 -18.56 -25.87 33.27
N SER A 202 -17.85 -26.51 34.19
CA SER A 202 -18.21 -27.87 34.60
C SER A 202 -19.63 -27.83 35.15
N SER A 203 -20.52 -28.69 34.65
CA SER A 203 -21.77 -28.97 35.33
C SER A 203 -21.39 -29.46 36.73
N SER A 204 -21.66 -28.67 37.76
CA SER A 204 -21.65 -29.17 39.13
C SER A 204 -22.78 -30.17 39.23
N SER A 205 -22.50 -31.41 38.82
CA SER A 205 -23.36 -32.55 39.13
C SER A 205 -23.38 -32.67 40.65
N GLY A 206 -24.43 -32.14 41.26
CA GLY A 206 -24.88 -32.53 42.59
C GLY A 206 -25.30 -34.00 42.54
N GLY A 207 -24.31 -34.89 42.43
CA GLY A 207 -24.45 -36.33 42.58
C GLY A 207 -23.83 -36.73 43.90
N SER A 208 -24.65 -36.80 44.94
CA SER A 208 -24.32 -37.55 46.15
C SER A 208 -24.13 -39.01 45.78
N GLY A 209 -22.89 -39.40 45.50
CA GLY A 209 -22.47 -40.78 45.38
C GLY A 209 -21.65 -41.16 46.61
N SER A 210 -22.29 -41.73 47.63
CA SER A 210 -21.59 -42.43 48.70
C SER A 210 -20.88 -43.65 48.12
N GLY A 211 -19.56 -43.56 47.95
CA GLY A 211 -18.69 -44.70 47.70
C GLY A 211 -17.94 -45.04 48.98
N THR A 212 -18.38 -46.08 49.70
CA THR A 212 -17.61 -46.69 50.79
C THR A 212 -16.49 -47.55 50.20
N GLY A 213 -15.25 -47.06 50.25
CA GLY A 213 -14.06 -47.83 49.92
C GLY A 213 -13.37 -48.31 51.19
N SER A 214 -13.52 -49.58 51.53
CA SER A 214 -12.75 -50.25 52.59
C SER A 214 -11.36 -50.62 52.04
N GLY A 215 -10.34 -49.90 52.47
CA GLY A 215 -8.93 -50.25 52.22
C GLY A 215 -8.32 -50.91 53.43
N SER A 216 -8.10 -52.22 53.37
CA SER A 216 -7.33 -52.97 54.37
C SER A 216 -5.84 -52.76 54.13
N GLY A 217 -5.18 -52.00 55.00
CA GLY A 217 -3.73 -51.85 55.03
C GLY A 217 -3.12 -52.70 56.14
N SER A 218 -2.41 -53.77 55.78
CA SER A 218 -1.60 -54.56 56.72
C SER A 218 -0.29 -53.82 57.01
N GLY A 219 -0.18 -53.21 58.20
CA GLY A 219 1.05 -52.62 58.70
C GLY A 219 1.77 -53.58 59.66
N SER A 220 2.93 -54.09 59.24
CA SER A 220 3.86 -54.78 60.13
C SER A 220 4.79 -53.74 60.75
N GLY A 221 4.58 -53.42 62.03
CA GLY A 221 5.44 -52.52 62.80
C GLY A 221 5.56 -53.02 64.24
N SER A 222 6.70 -53.65 64.55
CA SER A 222 7.11 -53.96 65.91
C SER A 222 7.66 -52.69 66.56
N GLY A 223 7.05 -52.23 67.64
CA GLY A 223 7.54 -51.07 68.38
C GLY A 223 6.83 -50.93 69.73
N SER A 224 7.54 -51.29 70.81
CA SER A 224 7.12 -51.06 72.18
C SER A 224 7.40 -49.60 72.57
N GLY A 225 6.40 -48.88 73.07
CA GLY A 225 6.60 -47.53 73.59
C GLY A 225 5.31 -46.91 74.13
N SER A 226 5.26 -46.70 75.45
CA SER A 226 4.18 -46.02 76.15
C SER A 226 4.44 -44.51 76.16
N GLY A 227 3.44 -43.68 75.84
CA GLY A 227 3.53 -42.22 76.01
C GLY A 227 2.35 -41.45 75.46
N SER A 228 1.62 -40.76 76.34
CA SER A 228 0.41 -39.97 76.10
C SER A 228 0.71 -38.63 75.43
N GLY A 229 -0.07 -38.27 74.40
CA GLY A 229 0.16 -37.08 73.57
C GLY A 229 -0.61 -35.83 73.97
N SER A 230 -0.02 -34.67 73.71
CA SER A 230 -0.65 -33.36 73.49
C SER A 230 0.34 -32.44 72.77
N GLY A 231 -0.10 -31.73 71.72
CA GLY A 231 0.51 -30.46 71.29
C GLY A 231 1.27 -30.42 69.96
N SER A 232 0.64 -29.73 69.00
CA SER A 232 1.14 -28.87 67.91
C SER A 232 2.65 -28.76 67.63
N GLY A 233 3.02 -28.90 66.36
CA GLY A 233 4.34 -28.53 65.84
C GLY A 233 4.34 -28.21 64.35
N THR A 234 4.69 -26.97 64.02
CA THR A 234 5.03 -26.45 62.68
C THR A 234 6.37 -27.01 62.22
N GLY A 235 6.42 -27.63 61.03
CA GLY A 235 7.66 -28.11 60.41
C GLY A 235 7.94 -27.41 59.09
N GLY A 236 8.84 -26.43 59.11
CA GLY A 236 9.51 -25.93 57.91
C GLY A 236 10.58 -26.93 57.47
N GLY A 237 10.50 -27.37 56.22
CA GLY A 237 11.51 -28.21 55.58
C GLY A 237 11.99 -27.58 54.28
N THR A 238 13.19 -27.00 54.32
CA THR A 238 13.95 -26.57 53.14
C THR A 238 14.60 -27.79 52.49
N GLY A 239 14.08 -28.21 51.34
CA GLY A 239 14.71 -29.20 50.46
C GLY A 239 15.20 -28.53 49.18
N SER A 240 16.51 -28.33 49.06
CA SER A 240 17.15 -27.93 47.81
C SER A 240 17.14 -29.08 46.81
N GLY A 241 16.17 -29.07 45.90
CA GLY A 241 16.15 -29.89 44.69
C GLY A 241 16.56 -29.04 43.49
N ASN A 242 17.79 -29.21 43.01
CA ASN A 242 18.28 -28.57 41.79
C ASN A 242 17.69 -29.32 40.58
N GLY A 243 16.46 -29.00 40.21
CA GLY A 243 15.80 -29.46 39.00
C GLY A 243 15.70 -28.31 38.00
N GLY A 244 16.57 -28.30 37.00
CA GLY A 244 16.47 -27.39 35.85
C GLY A 244 15.18 -27.65 35.08
N GLY A 245 14.11 -26.95 35.43
CA GLY A 245 12.84 -26.95 34.73
C GLY A 245 12.95 -26.16 33.43
N ASN A 246 13.37 -26.85 32.36
CA ASN A 246 13.18 -26.37 31.01
C ASN A 246 11.69 -26.11 30.80
N SER A 247 11.33 -24.87 30.47
CA SER A 247 9.97 -24.44 30.17
C SER A 247 9.49 -25.14 28.89
N GLY A 248 8.96 -26.35 29.05
CA GLY A 248 8.24 -27.06 28.00
C GLY A 248 6.91 -26.34 27.75
N GLY A 249 6.82 -25.66 26.60
CA GLY A 249 5.57 -25.12 26.10
C GLY A 249 4.50 -26.20 26.10
N GLY A 250 3.37 -25.90 26.76
CA GLY A 250 2.22 -26.78 26.76
C GLY A 250 1.78 -27.02 25.32
N SER A 251 1.89 -28.27 24.87
CA SER A 251 1.30 -28.73 23.62
C SER A 251 -0.22 -28.57 23.73
N SER A 252 -0.74 -27.44 23.25
CA SER A 252 -2.17 -27.25 23.04
C SER A 252 -2.59 -28.27 21.98
N SER A 253 -3.45 -29.21 22.35
CA SER A 253 -4.05 -30.15 21.42
C SER A 253 -4.97 -29.35 20.48
N ASN A 254 -4.45 -28.95 19.32
CA ASN A 254 -5.18 -28.27 18.25
C ASN A 254 -6.15 -29.26 17.56
N ASN A 255 -7.07 -29.85 18.32
CA ASN A 255 -8.02 -30.85 17.83
C ASN A 255 -9.02 -30.18 16.86
N GLY A 256 -8.72 -30.25 15.57
CA GLY A 256 -9.56 -29.71 14.51
C GLY A 256 -9.21 -28.29 14.07
N ALA A 257 -8.13 -27.69 14.59
CA ALA A 257 -7.65 -26.39 14.11
C ALA A 257 -6.45 -26.57 13.17
N THR A 258 -6.51 -25.93 12.01
CA THR A 258 -5.39 -25.86 11.05
C THR A 258 -5.02 -24.41 10.83
N ASP A 259 -3.78 -24.05 11.13
CA ASP A 259 -3.26 -22.74 10.75
C ASP A 259 -3.34 -22.61 9.23
N VAL A 260 -3.88 -21.49 8.76
CA VAL A 260 -3.71 -21.16 7.34
C VAL A 260 -2.25 -20.74 7.23
N SER A 261 -1.41 -21.64 6.73
CA SER A 261 0.01 -21.39 6.37
C SER A 261 0.13 -20.41 5.20
N SER A 262 -0.57 -19.28 5.28
CA SER A 262 -0.15 -18.04 4.66
C SER A 262 0.67 -17.36 5.73
N SER A 263 1.99 -17.27 5.56
CA SER A 263 2.83 -16.42 6.40
C SER A 263 2.06 -15.15 6.72
N ALA A 264 1.82 -14.86 8.00
CA ALA A 264 1.02 -13.71 8.44
C ALA A 264 1.31 -12.51 7.52
N PRO A 265 0.29 -11.78 7.00
CA PRO A 265 0.48 -10.79 5.94
C PRO A 265 1.64 -9.86 6.29
N SER A 266 2.79 -10.06 5.65
CA SER A 266 4.01 -9.60 6.31
C SER A 266 4.05 -8.08 6.23
N ALA A 267 4.04 -7.43 7.39
CA ALA A 267 4.19 -5.98 7.47
C ALA A 267 5.48 -5.53 6.74
N ALA A 268 6.50 -6.39 6.74
CA ALA A 268 7.73 -6.22 5.98
C ALA A 268 7.50 -6.12 4.46
N ILE A 269 6.73 -7.03 3.83
CA ILE A 269 6.47 -6.96 2.37
C ILE A 269 5.68 -5.69 2.02
N LEU A 270 4.66 -5.33 2.82
CA LEU A 270 3.93 -4.08 2.58
C LEU A 270 4.85 -2.86 2.70
N THR A 271 5.67 -2.81 3.76
CA THR A 271 6.58 -1.69 4.01
C THR A 271 7.62 -1.60 2.89
N ALA A 272 8.18 -2.73 2.46
CA ALA A 272 9.13 -2.78 1.34
C ALA A 272 8.49 -2.29 0.03
N HIS A 273 7.27 -2.76 -0.29
CA HIS A 273 6.50 -2.25 -1.43
C HIS A 273 6.32 -0.72 -1.35
N ALA A 274 5.85 -0.21 -0.22
CA ALA A 274 5.58 1.21 -0.03
C ALA A 274 6.85 2.06 -0.17
N VAL A 275 7.95 1.66 0.48
CA VAL A 275 9.22 2.39 0.45
C VAL A 275 9.83 2.38 -0.95
N ILE A 276 9.90 1.21 -1.61
CA ILE A 276 10.44 1.09 -2.96
C ILE A 276 9.63 1.92 -3.95
N MET A 277 8.29 1.79 -3.92
CA MET A 277 7.43 2.51 -4.87
C MET A 277 7.43 4.02 -4.62
N ALA A 278 7.48 4.46 -3.36
CA ALA A 278 7.62 5.88 -3.03
C ALA A 278 8.95 6.45 -3.55
N LEU A 279 10.07 5.76 -3.30
CA LEU A 279 11.39 6.16 -3.80
C LEU A 279 11.41 6.24 -5.33
N VAL A 280 10.89 5.22 -6.01
CA VAL A 280 10.87 5.13 -7.46
C VAL A 280 10.03 6.25 -8.08
N MET A 281 8.77 6.42 -7.65
CA MET A 281 7.84 7.36 -8.28
C MET A 281 8.08 8.82 -7.88
N VAL A 282 8.47 9.06 -6.62
CA VAL A 282 8.64 10.44 -6.11
C VAL A 282 10.04 10.97 -6.39
N VAL A 283 11.08 10.11 -6.38
CA VAL A 283 12.47 10.56 -6.49
C VAL A 283 13.11 10.12 -7.80
N LEU A 284 13.20 8.81 -8.06
CA LEU A 284 14.05 8.29 -9.13
C LEU A 284 13.56 8.68 -10.53
N TYR A 285 12.26 8.56 -10.82
CA TYR A 285 11.71 8.92 -12.12
C TYR A 285 11.81 10.43 -12.43
N PRO A 286 11.39 11.33 -11.52
CA PRO A 286 11.57 12.78 -11.72
C PRO A 286 13.03 13.17 -11.94
N LEU A 287 13.94 12.68 -11.08
CA LEU A 287 15.38 12.94 -11.19
C LEU A 287 15.93 12.43 -12.52
N GLY A 288 15.64 11.19 -12.87
CA GLY A 288 16.08 10.58 -14.14
C GLY A 288 15.60 11.36 -15.36
N SER A 289 14.38 11.89 -15.33
CA SER A 289 13.83 12.66 -16.45
C SER A 289 14.39 14.09 -16.53
N ALA A 290 14.96 14.62 -15.44
CA ALA A 290 15.67 15.90 -15.41
C ALA A 290 17.11 15.79 -15.93
N LEU A 291 17.75 14.62 -15.87
CA LEU A 291 19.14 14.42 -16.33
C LEU A 291 19.34 14.78 -17.82
N MET A 292 18.36 14.49 -18.68
CA MET A 292 18.47 14.84 -20.12
C MET A 292 18.59 16.35 -20.36
N PRO A 293 17.63 17.19 -19.93
CA PRO A 293 17.74 18.64 -20.10
C PRO A 293 18.96 19.27 -19.42
N LEU A 294 19.41 18.72 -18.28
CA LEU A 294 20.48 19.32 -17.50
C LEU A 294 21.88 18.94 -18.02
N LEU A 295 22.07 17.69 -18.43
CA LEU A 295 23.40 17.14 -18.75
C LEU A 295 23.56 16.73 -20.22
N GLY A 296 22.46 16.56 -20.97
CA GLY A 296 22.48 16.15 -22.38
C GLY A 296 22.97 14.71 -22.63
N LYS A 297 23.23 13.90 -21.58
CA LYS A 297 23.83 12.57 -21.70
C LYS A 297 22.75 11.47 -21.71
N TRP A 298 22.44 10.95 -22.90
CA TRP A 298 21.41 9.91 -23.07
C TRP A 298 21.74 8.61 -22.33
N LEU A 299 23.00 8.17 -22.30
CA LEU A 299 23.41 6.96 -21.60
C LEU A 299 23.15 7.06 -20.10
N LEU A 300 23.45 8.21 -19.51
CA LEU A 300 23.23 8.45 -18.08
C LEU A 300 21.73 8.46 -17.75
N HIS A 301 20.93 9.14 -18.58
CA HIS A 301 19.47 9.10 -18.46
C HIS A 301 18.92 7.67 -18.60
N GLY A 302 19.32 6.96 -19.65
CA GLY A 302 18.86 5.59 -19.92
C GLY A 302 19.25 4.61 -18.82
N ALA A 303 20.50 4.67 -18.32
CA ALA A 303 20.96 3.81 -17.24
C ALA A 303 20.21 4.07 -15.92
N TRP A 304 20.06 5.35 -15.55
CA TRP A 304 19.32 5.73 -14.35
C TRP A 304 17.84 5.29 -14.43
N GLN A 305 17.20 5.54 -15.58
CA GLN A 305 15.82 5.11 -15.82
C GLN A 305 15.69 3.59 -15.84
N GLY A 306 16.70 2.87 -16.31
CA GLY A 306 16.77 1.40 -16.25
C GLY A 306 16.77 0.88 -14.82
N ILE A 307 17.53 1.49 -13.91
CA ILE A 307 17.53 1.11 -12.48
C ILE A 307 16.15 1.37 -11.87
N ALA A 308 15.58 2.56 -12.09
CA ALA A 308 14.24 2.90 -11.61
C ALA A 308 13.16 1.93 -12.14
N TYR A 309 13.28 1.54 -13.42
CA TYR A 309 12.38 0.58 -14.07
C TYR A 309 12.42 -0.80 -13.42
N LEU A 310 13.60 -1.34 -13.12
CA LEU A 310 13.73 -2.63 -12.44
C LEU A 310 13.16 -2.59 -11.02
N LEU A 311 13.45 -1.52 -10.27
CA LEU A 311 12.91 -1.31 -8.93
C LEU A 311 11.39 -1.15 -8.93
N MET A 312 10.81 -0.50 -9.94
CA MET A 312 9.36 -0.40 -10.12
C MET A 312 8.72 -1.78 -10.23
N TRP A 313 9.28 -2.69 -11.06
CA TRP A 313 8.74 -4.04 -11.21
C TRP A 313 8.91 -4.88 -9.93
N ALA A 314 10.04 -4.74 -9.22
CA ALA A 314 10.24 -5.37 -7.93
C ALA A 314 9.21 -4.88 -6.90
N GLY A 315 9.00 -3.56 -6.81
CA GLY A 315 7.99 -2.95 -5.96
C GLY A 315 6.58 -3.41 -6.34
N PHE A 316 6.24 -3.44 -7.64
CA PHE A 316 4.94 -3.91 -8.12
C PHE A 316 4.67 -5.37 -7.76
N ALA A 317 5.66 -6.26 -7.94
CA ALA A 317 5.55 -7.66 -7.55
C ALA A 317 5.28 -7.83 -6.05
N LEU A 318 6.00 -7.09 -5.20
CA LEU A 318 5.74 -7.06 -3.74
C LEU A 318 4.33 -6.54 -3.43
N GLY A 319 3.83 -5.58 -4.20
CA GLY A 319 2.47 -5.04 -4.07
C GLY A 319 1.39 -6.09 -4.37
N ILE A 320 1.58 -6.90 -5.43
CA ILE A 320 0.68 -8.01 -5.76
C ILE A 320 0.70 -9.06 -4.65
N ILE A 321 1.88 -9.44 -4.15
CA ILE A 321 2.00 -10.40 -3.04
C ILE A 321 1.32 -9.85 -1.78
N ALA A 322 1.54 -8.59 -1.42
CA ALA A 322 0.88 -7.95 -0.29
C ALA A 322 -0.65 -7.90 -0.46
N ALA A 323 -1.13 -7.58 -1.66
CA ALA A 323 -2.55 -7.54 -1.96
C ALA A 323 -3.18 -8.94 -1.92
N GLN A 324 -2.49 -9.98 -2.37
CA GLN A 324 -2.94 -11.38 -2.26
C GLN A 324 -3.00 -11.84 -0.80
N GLN A 325 -1.95 -11.61 -0.02
CA GLN A 325 -1.89 -11.98 1.41
C GLN A 325 -3.02 -11.31 2.23
N ARG A 326 -3.50 -10.15 1.77
CA ARG A 326 -4.57 -9.38 2.44
C ARG A 326 -5.91 -9.46 1.71
N GLY A 327 -6.01 -10.29 0.67
CA GLY A 327 -7.18 -10.41 -0.22
C GLY A 327 -7.74 -9.08 -0.76
N LEU A 328 -6.87 -8.11 -1.04
CA LEU A 328 -7.21 -6.77 -1.52
C LEU A 328 -7.34 -6.67 -3.05
N LEU A 329 -7.15 -7.76 -3.80
CA LEU A 329 -7.11 -7.71 -5.27
C LEU A 329 -8.43 -7.28 -5.94
N HIS A 330 -9.60 -7.60 -5.36
CA HIS A 330 -10.90 -7.41 -6.03
C HIS A 330 -11.93 -6.57 -5.24
N VAL A 331 -11.55 -6.09 -4.06
CA VAL A 331 -12.43 -5.34 -3.15
C VAL A 331 -12.56 -3.87 -3.56
N SER A 332 -13.78 -3.32 -3.54
CA SER A 332 -14.13 -1.99 -4.09
C SER A 332 -13.26 -0.84 -3.59
N GLU A 333 -12.85 -0.89 -2.33
CA GLU A 333 -12.17 0.16 -1.59
C GLU A 333 -10.66 0.14 -1.84
N ALA A 334 -10.10 -1.01 -2.24
CA ALA A 334 -8.71 -1.11 -2.68
C ALA A 334 -8.54 -0.77 -4.17
N ARG A 335 -9.61 -0.86 -4.96
CA ARG A 335 -9.59 -0.63 -6.42
C ARG A 335 -8.89 0.67 -6.82
N PRO A 336 -9.08 1.83 -6.15
CA PRO A 336 -8.43 3.06 -6.58
C PRO A 336 -6.91 2.94 -6.63
N HIS A 337 -6.28 2.36 -5.61
CA HIS A 337 -4.82 2.20 -5.58
C HIS A 337 -4.33 1.01 -6.43
N THR A 338 -5.01 -0.14 -6.34
CA THR A 338 -4.55 -1.36 -7.01
C THR A 338 -4.74 -1.29 -8.53
N VAL A 339 -5.88 -0.76 -9.00
CA VAL A 339 -6.17 -0.60 -10.44
C VAL A 339 -5.35 0.53 -11.03
N LEU A 340 -5.33 1.72 -10.43
CA LEU A 340 -4.53 2.84 -10.93
C LEU A 340 -3.05 2.47 -10.96
N GLY A 341 -2.54 1.85 -9.90
CA GLY A 341 -1.16 1.36 -9.85
C GLY A 341 -0.84 0.36 -10.96
N ALA A 342 -1.72 -0.62 -11.21
CA ALA A 342 -1.54 -1.59 -12.29
C ALA A 342 -1.56 -0.92 -13.67
N VAL A 343 -2.48 0.01 -13.92
CA VAL A 343 -2.54 0.78 -15.18
C VAL A 343 -1.29 1.62 -15.39
N VAL A 344 -0.81 2.32 -14.34
CA VAL A 344 0.41 3.12 -14.41
C VAL A 344 1.62 2.25 -14.73
N VAL A 345 1.81 1.13 -14.02
CA VAL A 345 2.94 0.21 -14.26
C VAL A 345 2.86 -0.41 -15.66
N ALA A 346 1.69 -0.89 -16.08
CA ALA A 346 1.49 -1.45 -17.41
C ALA A 346 1.78 -0.42 -18.52
N THR A 347 1.34 0.82 -18.35
CA THR A 347 1.59 1.89 -19.33
C THR A 347 3.06 2.33 -19.30
N MET A 348 3.69 2.37 -18.12
CA MET A 348 5.11 2.67 -17.95
C MET A 348 6.01 1.61 -18.59
N ALA A 349 5.55 0.36 -18.73
CA ALA A 349 6.27 -0.71 -19.42
C ALA A 349 6.64 -0.37 -20.88
N PHE A 350 5.87 0.51 -21.53
CA PHE A 350 6.13 0.94 -22.90
C PHE A 350 7.15 2.10 -23.00
N GLN A 351 7.44 2.80 -21.90
CA GLN A 351 8.31 3.98 -21.91
C GLN A 351 9.74 3.69 -22.40
N PRO A 352 10.42 2.59 -22.00
CA PRO A 352 11.76 2.28 -22.52
C PRO A 352 11.78 2.09 -24.04
N MET A 353 10.77 1.41 -24.60
CA MET A 353 10.64 1.22 -26.04
C MET A 353 10.44 2.56 -26.76
N LEU A 354 9.51 3.40 -26.27
CA LEU A 354 9.27 4.74 -26.83
C LEU A 354 10.52 5.63 -26.73
N GLY A 355 11.27 5.54 -25.63
CA GLY A 355 12.52 6.27 -25.42
C GLY A 355 13.61 5.85 -26.41
N LEU A 356 13.77 4.55 -26.65
CA LEU A 356 14.72 4.04 -27.65
C LEU A 356 14.35 4.44 -29.07
N LEU A 357 13.06 4.36 -29.43
CA LEU A 357 12.56 4.80 -30.74
C LEU A 357 12.74 6.30 -30.94
N HIS A 358 12.43 7.09 -29.90
CA HIS A 358 12.70 8.53 -29.88
C HIS A 358 14.19 8.82 -30.06
N HIS A 359 15.07 8.16 -29.33
CA HIS A 359 16.51 8.36 -29.44
C HIS A 359 17.04 8.00 -30.84
N ARG A 360 16.61 6.87 -31.41
CA ARG A 360 16.97 6.45 -32.78
C ARG A 360 16.49 7.43 -33.85
N HIS A 361 15.28 7.97 -33.70
CA HIS A 361 14.78 9.00 -34.60
C HIS A 361 15.58 10.30 -34.43
N PHE A 362 15.84 10.70 -33.20
CA PHE A 362 16.54 11.93 -32.89
C PHE A 362 17.98 11.94 -33.44
N THR A 363 18.73 10.84 -33.29
CA THR A 363 20.10 10.74 -33.82
C THR A 363 20.16 10.75 -35.34
N LYS A 364 19.15 10.20 -36.03
CA LYS A 364 19.07 10.20 -37.50
C LYS A 364 18.60 11.53 -38.07
N ASN A 365 17.58 12.14 -37.46
CA ASN A 365 16.86 13.27 -38.04
C ASN A 365 17.24 14.61 -37.41
N GLN A 366 18.07 14.61 -36.35
CA GLN A 366 18.50 15.80 -35.60
C GLN A 366 17.30 16.65 -35.13
N GLY A 367 16.19 16.00 -34.81
CA GLY A 367 14.92 16.64 -34.51
C GLY A 367 13.92 15.71 -33.83
N ARG A 368 13.02 16.29 -33.03
CA ARG A 368 11.99 15.55 -32.29
C ARG A 368 10.87 15.13 -33.23
N GLY A 369 10.65 13.82 -33.35
CA GLY A 369 9.49 13.25 -34.03
C GLY A 369 8.24 13.18 -33.13
N VAL A 370 7.14 12.64 -33.68
CA VAL A 370 5.88 12.41 -32.95
C VAL A 370 6.09 11.47 -31.75
N VAL A 371 6.87 10.39 -31.93
CA VAL A 371 7.21 9.44 -30.86
C VAL A 371 7.90 10.13 -29.68
N GLY A 372 8.74 11.13 -29.94
CA GLY A 372 9.40 11.90 -28.89
C GLY A 372 8.42 12.71 -28.05
N HIS A 373 7.42 13.33 -28.67
CA HIS A 373 6.36 14.05 -27.96
C HIS A 373 5.51 13.10 -27.11
N ILE A 374 5.14 11.95 -27.67
CA ILE A 374 4.39 10.91 -26.94
C ILE A 374 5.18 10.43 -25.73
N HIS A 375 6.45 10.06 -25.90
CA HIS A 375 7.33 9.61 -24.81
C HIS A 375 7.39 10.63 -23.66
N ILE A 376 7.64 11.91 -23.98
CA ILE A 376 7.79 12.99 -22.99
C ILE A 376 6.48 13.25 -22.25
N TRP A 377 5.37 13.45 -22.97
CA TRP A 377 4.10 13.79 -22.34
C TRP A 377 3.49 12.62 -21.58
N LEU A 378 3.57 11.41 -22.12
CA LEU A 378 3.12 10.21 -21.43
C LEU A 378 3.93 10.00 -20.14
N GLY A 379 5.25 10.18 -20.17
CA GLY A 379 6.09 10.09 -18.97
C GLY A 379 5.67 11.09 -17.88
N ARG A 380 5.37 12.34 -18.26
CA ARG A 380 4.91 13.38 -17.32
C ARG A 380 3.57 13.03 -16.68
N ILE A 381 2.61 12.57 -17.47
CA ILE A 381 1.30 12.15 -16.99
C ILE A 381 1.44 10.98 -16.02
N LEU A 382 2.23 9.96 -16.37
CA LEU A 382 2.44 8.78 -15.53
C LEU A 382 3.16 9.10 -14.21
N MET A 383 4.09 10.05 -14.19
CA MET A 383 4.71 10.50 -12.93
C MET A 383 3.68 11.10 -11.97
N ILE A 384 2.79 11.98 -12.46
CA ILE A 384 1.74 12.59 -11.64
C ILE A 384 0.78 11.51 -11.13
N MET A 385 0.30 10.62 -12.02
CA MET A 385 -0.57 9.50 -11.62
C MET A 385 0.11 8.59 -10.60
N GLY A 386 1.40 8.33 -10.75
CA GLY A 386 2.18 7.53 -9.81
C GLY A 386 2.27 8.12 -8.41
N ILE A 387 2.49 9.43 -8.30
CA ILE A 387 2.51 10.15 -7.02
C ILE A 387 1.13 10.12 -6.37
N VAL A 388 0.07 10.40 -7.14
CA VAL A 388 -1.31 10.30 -6.64
C VAL A 388 -1.61 8.87 -6.17
N ASN A 389 -1.20 7.86 -6.94
CA ASN A 389 -1.36 6.46 -6.58
C ASN A 389 -0.62 6.08 -5.29
N GLY A 390 0.57 6.65 -5.05
CA GLY A 390 1.29 6.47 -3.80
C GLY A 390 0.53 7.02 -2.59
N GLY A 391 -0.09 8.20 -2.75
CA GLY A 391 -1.00 8.76 -1.74
C GLY A 391 -2.21 7.87 -1.45
N LEU A 392 -2.86 7.34 -2.50
CA LEU A 392 -3.95 6.36 -2.35
C LEU A 392 -3.49 5.08 -1.64
N GLY A 393 -2.25 4.63 -1.89
CA GLY A 393 -1.66 3.48 -1.21
C GLY A 393 -1.46 3.70 0.28
N LEU A 394 -1.03 4.90 0.69
CA LEU A 394 -0.93 5.28 2.09
C LEU A 394 -2.30 5.36 2.78
N GLN A 395 -3.33 5.82 2.07
CA GLN A 395 -4.72 5.81 2.55
C GLN A 395 -5.23 4.39 2.74
N LEU A 396 -5.00 3.51 1.76
CA LEU A 396 -5.35 2.09 1.84
C LEU A 396 -4.63 1.37 2.98
N ALA A 397 -3.38 1.75 3.25
CA ALA A 397 -2.59 1.21 4.36
C ALA A 397 -2.93 1.82 5.72
N MET A 398 -3.89 2.76 5.79
CA MET A 398 -4.20 3.54 6.99
C MET A 398 -2.98 4.17 7.66
N ALA A 399 -2.09 4.76 6.87
CA ALA A 399 -0.97 5.50 7.41
C ALA A 399 -1.45 6.61 8.35
N SER A 400 -0.66 6.95 9.38
CA SER A 400 -1.00 8.06 10.25
C SER A 400 -1.11 9.37 9.44
N LYS A 401 -1.93 10.32 9.92
CA LYS A 401 -2.03 11.65 9.29
C LYS A 401 -0.66 12.32 9.13
N SER A 402 0.25 12.13 10.09
CA SER A 402 1.62 12.64 10.02
C SER A 402 2.41 12.05 8.86
N VAL A 403 2.32 10.74 8.61
CA VAL A 403 3.00 10.08 7.47
C VAL A 403 2.41 10.55 6.14
N MET A 404 1.08 10.67 6.05
CA MET A 404 0.42 11.18 4.84
C MET A 404 0.86 12.61 4.52
N ILE A 405 0.86 13.50 5.51
CA ILE A 405 1.33 14.88 5.35
C ILE A 405 2.80 14.91 4.95
N GLY A 406 3.65 14.12 5.63
CA GLY A 406 5.07 14.02 5.32
C GLY A 406 5.33 13.58 3.87
N TYR A 407 4.62 12.56 3.40
CA TYR A 407 4.68 12.12 2.01
C TYR A 407 4.25 13.21 1.03
N SER A 408 3.10 13.86 1.27
CA SER A 408 2.57 14.92 0.41
C SER A 408 3.52 16.12 0.32
N VAL A 409 4.12 16.55 1.44
CA VAL A 409 5.10 17.64 1.46
C VAL A 409 6.35 17.24 0.68
N ALA A 410 6.92 16.06 0.93
CA ALA A 410 8.11 15.60 0.22
C ALA A 410 7.87 15.49 -1.30
N ALA A 411 6.74 14.92 -1.70
CA ALA A 411 6.35 14.81 -3.11
C ALA A 411 6.16 16.19 -3.76
N GLY A 412 5.53 17.13 -3.05
CA GLY A 412 5.36 18.51 -3.52
C GLY A 412 6.69 19.23 -3.72
N VAL A 413 7.61 19.15 -2.75
CA VAL A 413 8.94 19.78 -2.82
C VAL A 413 9.73 19.22 -4.00
N ILE A 414 9.77 17.90 -4.17
CA ILE A 414 10.52 17.27 -5.27
C ILE A 414 9.87 17.59 -6.63
N PHE A 415 8.54 17.63 -6.70
CA PHE A 415 7.84 18.04 -7.91
C PHE A 415 8.16 19.49 -8.30
N LEU A 416 8.20 20.42 -7.33
CA LEU A 416 8.60 21.80 -7.57
C LEU A 416 10.07 21.88 -8.03
N ALA A 417 10.97 21.14 -7.39
CA ALA A 417 12.37 21.06 -7.81
C ALA A 417 12.51 20.50 -9.23
N TYR A 418 11.72 19.49 -9.60
CA TYR A 418 11.65 18.94 -10.95
C TYR A 418 11.20 19.99 -11.98
N VAL A 419 10.13 20.73 -11.70
CA VAL A 419 9.63 21.80 -12.56
C VAL A 419 10.66 22.92 -12.69
N ALA A 420 11.30 23.32 -11.59
CA ALA A 420 12.34 24.35 -11.59
C ALA A 420 13.55 23.91 -12.43
N ALA A 421 14.04 22.68 -12.24
CA ALA A 421 15.15 22.13 -13.02
C ALA A 421 14.84 22.11 -14.53
N LYS A 422 13.61 21.75 -14.91
CA LYS A 422 13.14 21.81 -16.31
C LYS A 422 13.00 23.23 -16.83
N GLY A 423 12.52 24.16 -16.00
CA GLY A 423 12.43 25.58 -16.32
C GLY A 423 13.80 26.17 -16.60
N VAL A 424 14.76 25.99 -15.69
CA VAL A 424 16.14 26.45 -15.85
C VAL A 424 16.78 25.88 -17.13
N GLY A 425 16.62 24.58 -17.39
CA GLY A 425 17.11 23.98 -18.64
C GLY A 425 16.48 24.59 -19.90
N SER A 426 15.21 25.00 -19.84
CA SER A 426 14.49 25.60 -20.97
C SER A 426 14.82 27.08 -21.19
N PHE A 427 15.15 27.83 -20.14
CA PHE A 427 15.40 29.27 -20.21
C PHE A 427 16.87 29.67 -20.24
N VAL A 428 17.75 28.91 -19.56
CA VAL A 428 19.18 29.26 -19.38
C VAL A 428 20.07 28.60 -20.43
N LEU A 429 19.69 27.43 -20.95
CA LEU A 429 20.47 26.69 -21.96
C LEU A 429 19.93 26.84 -23.39
N ALA A 430 18.79 27.54 -23.58
CA ALA A 430 18.29 27.87 -24.91
C ALA A 430 19.19 28.95 -25.55
N PRO A 431 19.84 28.68 -26.69
CA PRO A 431 20.59 29.73 -27.39
C PRO A 431 19.62 30.82 -27.84
N SER A 432 19.98 32.10 -27.63
CA SER A 432 19.30 33.23 -28.27
C SER A 432 19.09 32.92 -29.75
N ARG A 433 17.82 32.83 -30.17
CA ARG A 433 17.47 32.78 -31.61
C ARG A 433 17.96 34.08 -32.22
N ASP A 434 19.06 34.03 -32.97
CA ASP A 434 19.40 35.11 -33.89
C ASP A 434 18.22 35.29 -34.84
N LYS A 435 17.56 36.45 -34.74
CA LYS A 435 16.38 36.81 -35.53
C LYS A 435 16.73 37.17 -36.99
N ASN A 436 17.99 37.03 -37.41
CA ASN A 436 18.48 37.44 -38.73
C ASN A 436 19.00 36.23 -39.54
N VAL A 437 18.14 35.26 -39.82
CA VAL A 437 18.36 34.36 -40.97
C VAL A 437 17.20 34.59 -41.92
N ASP A 438 17.55 35.20 -43.06
CA ASP A 438 16.64 35.64 -44.10
C ASP A 438 15.67 34.55 -44.53
N ARG A 439 14.38 34.90 -44.52
CA ARG A 439 13.27 34.03 -44.86
C ARG A 439 12.91 34.28 -46.32
N SER A 440 13.73 33.80 -47.25
CA SER A 440 13.42 33.90 -48.69
C SER A 440 13.77 32.64 -49.46
N VAL A 441 13.13 31.52 -49.13
CA VAL A 441 12.84 30.46 -50.14
C VAL A 441 11.48 29.83 -49.79
N PRO A 442 10.47 29.85 -50.68
CA PRO A 442 9.23 29.13 -50.46
C PRO A 442 9.46 27.64 -50.75
N VAL A 443 9.17 26.79 -49.76
CA VAL A 443 9.17 25.33 -49.93
C VAL A 443 7.85 24.90 -50.56
N SER A 444 7.90 24.33 -51.77
CA SER A 444 6.75 23.70 -52.43
C SER A 444 6.45 22.32 -51.82
N GLY A 445 5.17 22.00 -51.70
CA GLY A 445 4.59 20.97 -50.84
C GLY A 445 4.68 19.52 -51.30
N ASN A 446 5.79 19.05 -51.85
CA ASN A 446 6.03 17.61 -52.00
C ASN A 446 7.52 17.28 -51.79
N GLY A 447 7.83 16.74 -50.61
CA GLY A 447 9.18 16.53 -50.09
C GLY A 447 10.03 15.49 -50.84
N ARG A 448 10.56 15.84 -52.01
CA ARG A 448 11.77 15.20 -52.57
C ARG A 448 12.82 16.27 -52.86
N ARG A 449 14.03 16.09 -52.31
CA ARG A 449 15.22 16.84 -52.76
C ARG A 449 15.61 16.32 -54.13
N TYR A 450 15.74 17.21 -55.11
CA TYR A 450 16.54 16.94 -56.30
C TYR A 450 18.01 17.13 -55.93
N ASP A 451 18.82 16.10 -56.11
CA ASP A 451 20.26 16.26 -56.29
C ASP A 451 20.46 16.77 -57.72
N GLY A 452 20.91 18.03 -57.85
CA GLY A 452 21.33 18.63 -59.12
C GLY A 452 22.85 18.47 -59.31
N PRO A 453 23.34 18.28 -60.55
CA PRO A 453 24.72 17.91 -60.81
C PRO A 453 25.71 19.07 -60.62
N GLU A 454 26.96 18.72 -60.29
CA GLU A 454 28.12 19.63 -60.22
C GLU A 454 28.25 20.50 -61.48
N PRO A 455 28.57 21.80 -61.35
CA PRO A 455 28.91 22.61 -62.50
C PRO A 455 30.40 22.47 -62.83
N ASP A 456 30.66 21.87 -63.99
CA ASP A 456 31.93 21.94 -64.69
C ASP A 456 32.32 23.39 -65.04
N MET A 457 33.63 23.63 -65.05
CA MET A 457 34.26 24.88 -65.46
C MET A 457 33.93 25.25 -66.90
N ALA A 458 33.51 26.50 -67.16
CA ALA A 458 33.64 27.12 -68.47
C ALA A 458 33.88 28.64 -68.35
N TYR A 459 34.93 29.07 -69.03
CA TYR A 459 35.46 30.42 -69.21
C TYR A 459 34.84 31.05 -70.47
N HIS A 460 34.47 32.35 -70.44
CA HIS A 460 34.62 33.38 -71.52
C HIS A 460 33.83 34.68 -71.23
N PRO A 461 34.08 35.82 -71.94
CA PRO A 461 34.22 37.15 -71.34
C PRO A 461 33.25 38.21 -71.92
N ASP A 462 33.46 39.46 -71.48
CA ASP A 462 33.02 40.74 -72.06
C ASP A 462 31.56 41.20 -71.93
N GLY A 463 31.40 42.48 -71.56
CA GLY A 463 30.27 43.32 -72.00
C GLY A 463 29.40 43.95 -70.91
N ASP A 464 29.77 45.17 -70.52
CA ASP A 464 28.99 46.35 -70.11
C ASP A 464 27.52 46.22 -69.64
N TYR A 465 27.18 46.92 -68.54
CA TYR A 465 26.33 48.13 -68.59
C TYR A 465 26.30 48.86 -67.22
N GLN A 466 26.50 50.18 -67.30
CA GLN A 466 26.50 51.16 -66.21
C GLN A 466 25.13 51.35 -65.50
N GLN A 467 25.26 51.66 -64.20
CA GLN A 467 24.40 52.39 -63.22
C GLN A 467 23.36 53.40 -63.76
N PRO A 468 22.24 53.69 -63.03
CA PRO A 468 22.34 54.56 -61.83
C PRO A 468 21.32 54.34 -60.68
N ALA A 469 21.72 54.79 -59.49
CA ALA A 469 20.84 55.22 -58.39
C ALA A 469 20.74 56.77 -58.41
N PRO A 470 19.95 57.50 -57.57
CA PRO A 470 19.03 57.11 -56.48
C PRO A 470 17.70 57.93 -56.45
N GLN A 471 16.98 57.88 -55.32
CA GLN A 471 15.85 58.73 -54.84
C GLN A 471 14.44 58.26 -55.27
N GLN A 472 13.36 58.38 -54.49
CA GLN A 472 13.01 59.23 -53.35
C GLN A 472 11.77 58.59 -52.69
N GLN A 473 11.65 58.64 -51.36
CA GLN A 473 10.45 58.16 -50.64
C GLN A 473 9.69 59.36 -50.08
N ASN A 474 8.39 59.44 -50.40
CA ASN A 474 7.25 60.14 -49.77
C ASN A 474 6.12 60.21 -50.83
N ASP A 475 4.81 60.11 -50.61
CA ASP A 475 3.90 59.78 -49.51
C ASP A 475 2.49 60.02 -50.11
N TRP A 476 1.50 59.10 -50.04
CA TRP A 476 0.08 59.42 -50.37
C TRP A 476 -0.96 58.48 -49.70
N ARG A 477 -1.54 58.98 -48.60
CA ARG A 477 -2.98 59.08 -48.19
C ARG A 477 -4.03 57.96 -48.42
N ASN A 478 -4.60 57.53 -47.29
CA ASN A 478 -6.04 57.51 -46.87
C ASN A 478 -7.19 57.50 -47.89
N LYS A 479 -8.16 56.58 -47.67
CA LYS A 479 -9.62 56.87 -47.61
C LYS A 479 -10.36 55.88 -46.69
N GLY A 480 -11.11 56.42 -45.72
CA GLY A 480 -12.24 55.79 -45.03
C GLY A 480 -13.32 56.87 -44.77
N PRO A 481 -14.64 56.56 -44.81
CA PRO A 481 -15.69 57.58 -44.80
C PRO A 481 -16.18 57.96 -43.39
N ALA A 482 -16.92 59.08 -43.35
CA ALA A 482 -17.24 59.94 -42.22
C ALA A 482 -18.64 59.76 -41.59
N ALA A 483 -18.82 60.26 -40.35
CA ALA A 483 -19.95 61.05 -39.76
C ALA A 483 -19.94 60.89 -38.21
N ALA A 484 -19.62 61.91 -37.37
CA ALA A 484 -20.46 63.00 -36.82
C ALA A 484 -21.73 62.48 -36.07
N ARG A 485 -22.12 62.86 -34.83
CA ARG A 485 -22.06 64.04 -33.92
C ARG A 485 -22.15 63.53 -32.44
N ASN A 486 -21.92 64.25 -31.34
CA ASN A 486 -22.52 65.51 -30.89
C ASN A 486 -21.80 66.11 -29.65
N GLU A 487 -22.08 67.39 -29.40
CA GLU A 487 -21.45 68.39 -28.53
C GLU A 487 -21.58 68.19 -26.99
N SER A 488 -20.65 68.75 -26.21
CA SER A 488 -20.87 69.97 -25.38
C SER A 488 -19.91 70.11 -24.17
N SER A 489 -19.55 71.37 -23.89
CA SER A 489 -19.34 72.01 -22.58
C SER A 489 -18.03 71.89 -21.75
N THR A 490 -17.30 73.03 -21.74
CA THR A 490 -16.91 73.88 -20.57
C THR A 490 -15.68 73.64 -19.66
N HIS A 491 -15.02 74.79 -19.37
CA HIS A 491 -14.36 75.28 -18.13
C HIS A 491 -12.84 75.12 -17.85
N TYR A 492 -12.12 76.25 -18.06
CA TYR A 492 -11.32 77.09 -17.13
C TYR A 492 -10.37 76.51 -16.03
N SER A 493 -9.10 76.99 -16.10
CA SER A 493 -8.20 77.49 -15.03
C SER A 493 -7.64 76.54 -13.96
N GLN A 494 -6.52 76.77 -13.27
CA GLN A 494 -5.31 77.60 -13.30
C GLN A 494 -4.50 77.13 -12.05
N ALA A 495 -3.16 77.26 -12.08
CA ALA A 495 -2.24 77.54 -10.94
C ALA A 495 -0.84 76.93 -11.24
N SER A 496 0.18 77.77 -11.54
CA SER A 496 1.18 78.32 -10.59
C SER A 496 2.32 77.33 -10.30
N SER A 497 3.46 77.42 -10.99
CA SER A 497 4.64 78.28 -10.72
C SER A 497 5.35 78.01 -9.40
N ALA A 498 6.60 77.51 -9.44
CA ALA A 498 7.82 78.25 -9.06
C ALA A 498 9.05 77.33 -8.79
N ASP A 499 10.22 77.92 -9.08
CA ASP A 499 11.56 77.70 -8.48
C ASP A 499 12.57 76.66 -9.04
N ASN A 500 13.35 77.14 -10.01
CA ASN A 500 14.79 77.54 -9.94
C ASN A 500 15.89 76.65 -9.32
N ASN A 501 17.06 76.80 -9.98
CA ASN A 501 18.45 76.60 -9.54
C ASN A 501 19.04 75.18 -9.74
N GLY A 502 20.14 74.93 -10.45
CA GLY A 502 21.10 75.79 -11.15
C GLY A 502 22.26 74.94 -11.72
N THR A 503 23.09 75.62 -12.52
CA THR A 503 24.50 75.34 -12.90
C THR A 503 24.87 74.22 -13.90
N SER A 504 25.05 74.69 -15.14
CA SER A 504 26.10 74.43 -16.15
C SER A 504 27.35 73.61 -15.78
N VAL A 505 27.81 72.73 -16.69
CA VAL A 505 29.06 72.86 -17.51
C VAL A 505 29.00 71.89 -18.72
N SER A 506 29.41 72.34 -19.90
CA SER A 506 29.72 71.60 -21.16
C SER A 506 31.18 71.95 -21.57
N PRO A 507 31.76 71.53 -22.71
CA PRO A 507 31.88 70.22 -23.37
C PRO A 507 33.36 69.90 -23.75
N SER A 508 33.70 68.69 -24.23
CA SER A 508 34.90 68.51 -25.09
C SER A 508 34.85 67.24 -25.96
N LEU A 509 34.89 67.44 -27.28
CA LEU A 509 35.09 66.46 -28.38
C LEU A 509 36.62 66.32 -28.71
N PRO A 510 37.07 65.56 -29.75
CA PRO A 510 37.82 64.30 -29.68
C PRO A 510 39.29 64.45 -30.21
N PRO A 511 40.06 63.36 -30.43
CA PRO A 511 40.55 63.13 -31.79
C PRO A 511 40.71 61.65 -32.24
N MET A 512 41.08 61.52 -33.52
CA MET A 512 41.01 60.38 -34.43
C MET A 512 42.10 59.29 -34.29
N ARG A 513 41.69 58.06 -34.62
CA ARG A 513 42.26 57.04 -35.54
C ARG A 513 43.80 56.88 -35.66
N ALA A 514 44.25 55.65 -35.40
CA ALA A 514 45.41 55.04 -36.06
C ALA A 514 45.06 53.61 -36.54
N GLN A 515 45.57 53.26 -37.73
CA GLN A 515 45.31 52.03 -38.49
C GLN A 515 46.54 51.10 -38.47
N GLN A 516 46.28 49.80 -38.70
CA GLN A 516 47.16 48.69 -39.17
C GLN A 516 48.02 47.89 -38.15
N PRO A 517 48.45 46.63 -38.47
CA PRO A 517 48.34 45.88 -39.73
C PRO A 517 47.81 44.42 -39.66
N ASN A 518 47.54 43.88 -40.86
CA ASN A 518 47.28 42.46 -41.17
C ASN A 518 48.43 41.53 -40.76
N ALA A 519 48.10 40.34 -40.24
CA ALA A 519 49.05 39.23 -40.09
C ALA A 519 48.45 37.88 -40.56
N ALA A 520 49.05 37.38 -41.64
CA ALA A 520 49.34 36.00 -42.03
C ALA A 520 48.39 34.81 -41.71
N ARG A 521 48.10 34.08 -42.79
CA ARG A 521 47.41 32.79 -42.92
C ARG A 521 48.42 31.62 -42.79
N ARG A 522 48.24 30.66 -41.85
CA ARG A 522 48.64 29.20 -41.87
C ARG A 522 47.88 28.43 -40.74
N PRO A 523 47.88 27.07 -40.67
CA PRO A 523 46.96 26.17 -41.37
C PRO A 523 46.05 25.32 -40.44
N ASN A 524 44.80 25.14 -40.86
CA ASN A 524 43.96 23.93 -40.76
C ASN A 524 44.21 22.88 -39.64
N GLU A 525 44.11 23.23 -38.36
CA GLU A 525 43.95 22.25 -37.24
C GLU A 525 42.61 22.36 -36.48
N ASP A 526 41.79 23.38 -36.78
CA ASP A 526 40.58 23.68 -35.99
C ASP A 526 39.28 22.98 -36.45
N ARG A 527 39.31 22.19 -37.54
CA ARG A 527 38.09 21.57 -38.07
C ARG A 527 37.54 20.43 -37.19
N ASN A 528 38.40 19.75 -36.41
CA ASN A 528 37.96 18.60 -35.60
C ASN A 528 37.48 19.01 -34.19
N GLY A 529 38.05 20.07 -33.61
CA GLY A 529 37.60 20.67 -32.35
C GLY A 529 36.27 21.42 -32.50
N GLY A 530 36.10 22.14 -33.62
CA GLY A 530 34.86 22.82 -33.97
C GLY A 530 33.68 21.87 -34.17
N TYR A 531 33.88 20.71 -34.81
CA TYR A 531 32.82 19.72 -35.04
C TYR A 531 32.33 19.05 -33.75
N ARG A 532 33.23 18.69 -32.83
CA ARG A 532 32.86 18.13 -31.51
C ARG A 532 32.11 19.14 -30.65
N ASN A 533 32.53 20.41 -30.68
CA ASN A 533 31.84 21.48 -29.97
C ASN A 533 30.51 21.87 -30.64
N ARG A 534 30.38 21.72 -31.96
CA ARG A 534 29.12 21.93 -32.69
C ARG A 534 28.12 20.81 -32.43
N MET A 535 28.54 19.55 -32.45
CA MET A 535 27.68 18.41 -32.06
C MET A 535 27.25 18.51 -30.60
N ARG A 536 28.14 18.91 -29.66
CA ARG A 536 27.74 19.19 -28.27
C ARG A 536 26.71 20.32 -28.15
N ARG A 537 26.85 21.37 -28.97
CA ARG A 537 25.89 22.51 -29.01
C ARG A 537 24.57 22.14 -29.68
N GLU A 538 24.54 21.13 -30.55
CA GLU A 538 23.33 20.63 -31.20
C GLU A 538 22.61 19.55 -30.37
N GLU A 539 23.35 18.70 -29.64
CA GLU A 539 22.80 17.80 -28.61
C GLU A 539 22.05 18.57 -27.50
N GLN A 540 22.51 19.78 -27.18
CA GLN A 540 21.84 20.68 -26.23
C GLN A 540 20.65 21.45 -26.83
N ARG A 541 20.55 21.61 -28.16
CA ARG A 541 19.41 22.31 -28.81
C ARG A 541 18.11 21.51 -28.78
N TYR A 542 18.18 20.21 -28.49
CA TYR A 542 17.04 19.31 -28.66
C TYR A 542 16.90 18.23 -27.56
N ALA A 543 17.69 18.29 -26.48
CA ALA A 543 17.34 17.67 -25.19
C ALA A 543 16.20 18.43 -24.52
#